data_AF-A0A2A2QAR2-F1
#
_entry.id   AF-A0A2A2QAR2-F1
#
_cell.length_a   1.000
_cell.length_b   1.000
_cell.length_c   1.000
_cell.angle_alpha   90.00
_cell.angle_beta   90.00
_cell.angle_gamma   90.00
#
_symmetry.space_group_name_H-M   'P 1'
#
loop_
_entity.id
_entity.type
_entity.pdbx_description
1 polymer ?
#
loop_
_entity_poly.entity_id
_entity_poly.type
_entity_poly.pdbx_seq_one_letter_code
_entity_poly.pdbx_strand_id
1 'polypeptide(L)'
;MKTYAEPRPLGSSEFVPIRFVRYLDEEDVFEVEFDTRETYRVMHEAIRRANGLTGRAEVDSVWIDAELHAGFLVRYRDGEWADCAWDFVRESPGA
;
A
#
# COMPACT_ATOMS: atom_id res chain seq x y z
N MET A 1 -17.08 34.83 -11.48
CA MET A 1 -15.99 34.24 -10.68
C MET A 1 -16.45 32.83 -10.31
N LYS A 2 -15.79 31.77 -10.81
CA LYS A 2 -16.18 30.41 -10.42
C LYS A 2 -15.65 30.16 -9.02
N THR A 3 -16.55 29.87 -8.08
CA THR A 3 -16.18 29.45 -6.74
C THR A 3 -15.57 28.06 -6.85
N TYR A 4 -14.26 27.96 -6.67
CA TYR A 4 -13.61 26.65 -6.51
C TYR A 4 -13.95 26.14 -5.11
N ALA A 5 -14.34 24.86 -5.02
CA ALA A 5 -14.48 24.22 -3.71
C ALA A 5 -13.15 24.31 -2.98
N GLU A 6 -13.18 24.67 -1.70
CA GLU A 6 -11.96 24.64 -0.88
C GLU A 6 -11.40 23.21 -0.91
N PRO A 7 -10.09 23.03 -1.19
CA PRO A 7 -9.48 21.71 -1.22
C PRO A 7 -9.67 21.10 0.16
N ARG A 8 -10.40 19.98 0.22
CA ARG A 8 -10.44 19.16 1.43
C ARG A 8 -9.02 18.61 1.62
N PRO A 9 -8.43 18.68 2.83
CA PRO A 9 -7.15 18.03 3.06
C PRO A 9 -7.28 16.55 2.71
N LEU A 10 -6.44 16.09 1.79
CA LEU A 10 -6.29 14.67 1.51
C LEU A 10 -5.38 14.15 2.62
N GLY A 11 -5.96 13.40 3.56
CA GLY A 11 -5.21 12.82 4.66
C GLY A 11 -4.77 13.81 5.74
N SER A 12 -4.36 13.26 6.87
CA SER A 12 -3.71 14.02 7.97
C SER A 12 -2.32 13.47 8.28
N SER A 13 -1.88 12.45 7.54
CA SER A 13 -0.62 11.77 7.80
C SER A 13 0.53 12.52 7.17
N GLU A 14 1.61 12.71 7.92
CA GLU A 14 2.88 13.17 7.37
C GLU A 14 3.59 12.02 6.64
N PHE A 15 4.33 12.36 5.57
CA PHE A 15 5.12 11.38 4.84
C PHE A 15 6.16 10.73 5.76
N VAL A 16 6.18 9.40 5.77
CA VAL A 16 7.20 8.59 6.45
C VAL A 16 7.65 7.50 5.47
N PRO A 17 8.97 7.30 5.26
CA PRO A 17 9.47 6.24 4.39
C PRO A 17 9.13 4.84 4.91
N ILE A 18 8.87 3.92 3.98
CA ILE A 18 8.74 2.50 4.27
C ILE A 18 10.13 1.89 4.48
N ARG A 19 10.30 1.20 5.60
CA ARG A 19 11.53 0.53 5.98
C ARG A 19 11.54 -0.94 5.57
N PHE A 20 10.40 -1.61 5.72
CA PHE A 20 10.28 -3.03 5.49
C PHE A 20 8.85 -3.41 5.10
N VAL A 21 8.72 -4.39 4.20
CA VAL A 21 7.44 -4.99 3.81
C VAL A 21 7.61 -6.50 3.75
N ARG A 22 6.64 -7.24 4.30
CA ARG A 22 6.50 -8.68 4.06
C ARG A 22 5.04 -9.06 3.85
N TYR A 23 4.83 -10.09 3.05
CA TYR A 23 3.56 -10.75 2.92
C TYR A 23 3.46 -11.89 3.95
N LEU A 24 2.37 -11.92 4.72
CA LEU A 24 2.01 -12.98 5.65
C LEU A 24 0.95 -13.84 4.98
N ASP A 25 1.36 -14.93 4.36
CA ASP A 25 0.51 -15.80 3.53
C ASP A 25 -0.58 -16.50 4.32
N GLU A 26 -0.30 -16.92 5.55
CA GLU A 26 -1.30 -17.51 6.45
C GLU A 26 -2.45 -16.53 6.81
N GLU A 27 -2.15 -15.24 6.87
CA GLU A 27 -3.10 -14.18 7.26
C GLU A 27 -3.69 -13.42 6.06
N ASP A 28 -3.17 -13.63 4.84
CA ASP A 28 -3.51 -12.88 3.60
C ASP A 28 -3.36 -11.36 3.76
N VAL A 29 -2.29 -10.92 4.43
CA VAL A 29 -2.00 -9.50 4.71
C VAL A 29 -0.55 -9.13 4.42
N PHE A 30 -0.33 -7.85 4.13
CA PHE A 30 1.00 -7.24 4.09
C PHE A 30 1.27 -6.52 5.41
N GLU A 31 2.39 -6.85 6.03
CA GLU A 31 2.93 -6.12 7.17
C GLU A 31 3.96 -5.11 6.66
N VAL A 32 3.77 -3.84 7.02
CA VAL A 32 4.56 -2.70 6.56
C VAL A 32 5.11 -1.96 7.78
N GLU A 33 6.44 -1.91 7.91
CA GLU A 33 7.13 -1.12 8.94
C GLU A 33 7.66 0.18 8.32
N PHE A 34 7.41 1.29 9.00
CA PHE A 34 7.92 2.61 8.64
C PHE A 34 9.20 2.96 9.42
N ASP A 35 9.92 3.99 8.99
CA ASP A 35 11.13 4.46 9.69
C ASP A 35 10.86 4.92 11.15
N THR A 36 9.62 5.29 11.47
CA THR A 36 9.15 5.55 12.85
C THR A 36 9.10 4.31 13.73
N ARG A 37 9.32 3.11 13.16
CA ARG A 37 9.13 1.78 13.77
C ARG A 37 7.68 1.40 14.04
N GLU A 38 6.74 2.17 13.52
CA GLU A 38 5.33 1.80 13.53
C GLU A 38 5.07 0.77 12.43
N THR A 39 4.29 -0.25 12.79
CA THR A 39 3.91 -1.33 11.89
C THR A 39 2.42 -1.27 11.61
N TYR A 40 2.07 -1.35 10.33
CA TYR A 40 0.70 -1.39 9.84
C TYR A 40 0.46 -2.70 9.09
N ARG A 41 -0.80 -3.13 9.09
CA ARG A 41 -1.26 -4.29 8.32
C ARG A 41 -2.25 -3.84 7.27
N VAL A 42 -2.04 -4.31 6.05
CA VAL A 42 -2.90 -4.01 4.90
C VAL A 42 -3.41 -5.31 4.31
N MET A 43 -4.72 -5.41 4.16
CA MET A 43 -5.35 -6.60 3.58
C MET A 43 -4.92 -6.76 2.12
N HIS A 44 -4.53 -7.97 1.72
CA HIS A 44 -4.18 -8.24 0.34
C HIS A 44 -5.36 -7.96 -0.61
N GLU A 45 -6.59 -8.30 -0.20
CA GLU A 45 -7.80 -7.97 -0.95
C GLU A 45 -7.94 -6.47 -1.22
N ALA A 46 -7.62 -5.62 -0.24
CA ALA A 46 -7.73 -4.17 -0.38
C ALA A 46 -6.75 -3.62 -1.42
N ILE A 47 -5.50 -4.11 -1.40
CA ILE A 47 -4.48 -3.75 -2.39
C ILE A 47 -4.95 -4.18 -3.78
N ARG A 48 -5.44 -5.41 -3.94
CA ARG A 48 -5.96 -5.90 -5.23
C ARG A 48 -7.12 -5.05 -5.73
N ARG A 49 -8.08 -4.74 -4.85
CA ARG A 49 -9.25 -3.91 -5.18
C ARG A 49 -8.84 -2.49 -5.59
N ALA A 50 -7.90 -1.88 -4.86
CA ALA A 50 -7.38 -0.54 -5.18
C ALA A 50 -6.67 -0.50 -6.54
N ASN A 51 -6.07 -1.62 -6.95
CA ASN A 51 -5.39 -1.78 -8.24
C ASN A 51 -6.30 -2.36 -9.35
N GLY A 52 -7.59 -2.60 -9.08
CA GLY A 52 -8.52 -3.14 -10.05
C GLY A 52 -8.29 -4.61 -10.43
N LEU A 53 -7.55 -5.36 -9.60
CA LEU A 53 -7.24 -6.77 -9.84
C LEU A 53 -8.38 -7.66 -9.33
N THR A 54 -8.89 -8.55 -10.19
CA THR A 54 -9.99 -9.47 -9.85
C THR A 54 -9.54 -10.92 -9.64
N GLY A 55 -8.30 -11.25 -9.99
CA GLY A 55 -7.73 -12.58 -9.79
C GLY A 55 -7.46 -12.93 -8.32
N ARG A 56 -6.94 -14.14 -8.10
CA ARG A 56 -6.43 -14.63 -6.80
C ARG A 56 -5.05 -15.24 -6.94
N ALA A 57 -4.25 -14.70 -7.86
CA ALA A 57 -2.90 -15.19 -8.07
C ALA A 57 -2.06 -14.99 -6.81
N GLU A 58 -1.20 -15.97 -6.55
CA GLU A 58 -0.27 -15.94 -5.41
C GLU A 58 0.75 -14.82 -5.59
N VAL A 59 1.13 -14.21 -4.48
CA VAL A 59 2.25 -13.26 -4.42
C VAL A 59 3.53 -13.99 -4.80
N ASP A 60 4.25 -13.44 -5.77
CA ASP A 60 5.54 -13.94 -6.21
C ASP A 60 6.69 -13.16 -5.54
N SER A 61 6.61 -11.83 -5.52
CA SER A 61 7.64 -10.98 -4.93
C SER A 61 7.13 -9.58 -4.58
N VAL A 62 7.82 -8.94 -3.64
CA VAL A 62 7.52 -7.58 -3.15
C VAL A 62 8.78 -6.72 -3.21
N TRP A 63 8.64 -5.46 -3.65
CA TRP A 63 9.74 -4.50 -3.69
C TRP A 63 9.30 -3.15 -3.16
N ILE A 64 10.11 -2.56 -2.30
CA ILE A 64 9.94 -1.17 -1.87
C ILE A 64 10.45 -0.25 -2.97
N ASP A 65 9.77 0.88 -3.19
CA ASP A 65 10.27 1.95 -4.05
C ASP A 65 11.72 2.32 -3.68
N ALA A 66 12.61 2.35 -4.67
CA ALA A 66 14.05 2.42 -4.43
C ALA A 66 14.56 3.84 -4.12
N GLU A 67 13.81 4.88 -4.50
CA GLU A 67 14.27 6.27 -4.36
C GLU A 67 13.77 6.93 -3.09
N LEU A 68 12.45 6.91 -2.87
CA LEU A 68 11.82 7.59 -1.75
C LEU A 68 11.30 6.62 -0.69
N HIS A 69 11.23 5.34 -1.03
CA HIS A 69 10.52 4.32 -0.23
C HIS A 69 9.08 4.76 0.05
N ALA A 70 8.45 5.42 -0.93
CA ALA A 70 7.11 6.00 -0.80
C ALA A 70 5.98 4.98 -1.05
N GLY A 71 6.31 3.70 -1.23
CA GLY A 71 5.37 2.64 -1.51
C GLY A 71 6.08 1.33 -1.77
N PHE A 72 5.32 0.31 -2.14
CA PHE A 72 5.85 -0.97 -2.57
C PHE A 72 5.02 -1.55 -3.71
N LEU A 73 5.69 -2.36 -4.54
CA LEU A 73 5.12 -3.11 -5.65
C LEU A 73 4.99 -4.58 -5.27
N VAL A 74 3.86 -5.19 -5.64
CA VAL A 74 3.61 -6.62 -5.54
C VAL A 74 3.54 -7.19 -6.96
N ARG A 75 4.37 -8.20 -7.26
CA ARG A 75 4.22 -9.03 -8.47
C ARG A 75 3.52 -10.32 -8.10
N TYR A 76 2.59 -10.71 -8.95
CA TYR A 76 1.86 -11.97 -8.86
C TYR A 76 2.38 -12.99 -9.86
N ARG A 77 2.14 -14.28 -9.59
CA ARG A 77 2.60 -15.39 -10.45
C ARG A 77 1.99 -15.39 -11.86
N ASP A 78 0.84 -14.76 -12.05
CA ASP A 78 0.19 -14.58 -13.35
C ASP A 78 0.74 -13.39 -14.15
N GLY A 79 1.71 -12.65 -13.58
CA GLY A 79 2.31 -11.47 -14.18
C GLY A 79 1.56 -10.17 -13.90
N GLU A 80 0.47 -10.19 -13.12
CA GLU A 80 -0.17 -8.97 -12.61
C GLU A 80 0.76 -8.24 -11.63
N TRP A 81 0.53 -6.93 -11.51
CA TRP A 81 1.22 -6.06 -10.58
C TRP A 81 0.21 -5.23 -9.79
N ALA A 82 0.53 -4.97 -8.52
CA ALA A 82 -0.17 -4.00 -7.70
C ALA A 82 0.84 -3.00 -7.11
N ASP A 83 0.45 -1.73 -7.08
CA ASP A 83 1.15 -0.65 -6.38
C ASP A 83 0.43 -0.33 -5.08
N CYS A 84 1.20 -0.08 -4.02
CA CYS A 84 0.70 0.28 -2.71
C CYS A 84 1.50 1.46 -2.16
N ALA A 85 0.90 2.65 -2.21
CA ALA A 85 1.51 3.89 -1.71
C ALA A 85 1.48 3.97 -0.17
N TRP A 86 2.44 4.70 0.40
CA TRP A 86 2.60 4.87 1.85
C TRP A 86 1.36 5.42 2.56
N ASP A 87 0.63 6.32 1.90
CA ASP A 87 -0.57 6.97 2.43
C ASP A 87 -1.73 5.98 2.47
N PHE A 88 -1.88 5.11 1.47
CA PHE A 88 -2.85 4.01 1.51
C PHE A 88 -2.63 3.12 2.74
N VAL A 89 -1.37 2.77 3.04
CA VAL A 89 -1.01 1.97 4.21
C VAL A 89 -1.39 2.68 5.52
N ARG A 90 -1.09 3.98 5.64
CA ARG A 90 -1.30 4.75 6.87
C ARG A 90 -2.74 5.18 7.11
N GLU A 91 -3.47 5.43 6.03
CA GLU A 91 -4.80 6.05 6.10
C GLU A 91 -5.94 5.05 5.88
N SER A 92 -5.64 3.85 5.39
CA SER A 92 -6.60 2.75 5.26
C SER A 92 -6.17 1.45 5.97
N PRO A 93 -5.74 1.47 7.26
CA PRO A 93 -5.46 0.25 7.98
C PRO A 93 -6.76 -0.54 8.24
N GLY A 94 -6.96 -1.63 7.49
CA GLY A 94 -8.10 -2.55 7.64
C GLY A 94 -9.29 -2.34 6.70
N ALA A 95 -9.15 -1.56 5.62
CA ALA A 95 -10.13 -1.51 4.52
C ALA A 95 -10.11 -2.77 3.65
#